data_AF-A0A9E4GJW7-F1
#
_entry.id   AF-A0A9E4GJW7-F1
#
_cell.length_a   1.000
_cell.length_b   1.000
_cell.length_c   1.000
_cell.angle_alpha   90.00
_cell.angle_beta   90.00
_cell.angle_gamma   90.00
#
_symmetry.space_group_name_H-M   'P 1'
#
loop_
_entity.id
_entity.type
_entity.pdbx_description
1 polymer ?
#
loop_
_entity_poly.entity_id
_entity_poly.type
_entity_poly.pdbx_seq_one_letter_code
_entity_poly.pdbx_strand_id
1 'polypeptide(L)'
;MNLFPIFQYGLVGTFVVLLGTFLLVMLSESVEGYASPLFGLDAKNDTLTFLGIGLGGVLLALQALMSYRRAKALEDTANTQAAAAKAQADATREQAKANHNTEQGQRQERLKNAIEHLGHASDSVRLGGAYELFHLADDTEELQQRQPMLDILCVHLRQTTGKDEYRKKHPSKPSEEIQSLLTFLFVQEHEVFKGLRINLQGSHLNGADLTQARLEKADLTGAYLRGANFSWAWMQEAVLAKAHLQSPDFREARLQLARLDWTKMQGTNLHGTWMQGASLVQAELQGAYLSGARLQLANLGSARLQAASLDQVQFQEASLDGATWSATDSNASSFEDRMRRGIWRVNLYRRLQDDPYQRDPYEAIFAGGLKQEDLDSLVEGLPDERVKEFRGKLKPHVGKPASHELPGGFTGAYTAQEAEQWIAEYDEAMSEAGSVAP
;
A
#
# COMPACT_ATOMS: atom_id res chain seq x y z
N MET A 1 27.09 -37.94 22.70
CA MET A 1 27.95 -38.74 23.60
C MET A 1 29.31 -38.91 22.95
N ASN A 2 30.39 -38.52 23.63
CA ASN A 2 31.76 -38.51 23.12
C ASN A 2 32.23 -39.92 22.73
N LEU A 3 32.34 -40.20 21.42
CA LEU A 3 32.93 -41.43 20.86
C LEU A 3 34.47 -41.49 20.97
N PHE A 4 35.09 -40.43 21.48
CA PHE A 4 36.55 -40.23 21.52
C PHE A 4 37.34 -41.18 22.44
N PRO A 5 36.85 -41.61 23.63
CA PRO A 5 37.67 -42.44 24.52
C PRO A 5 37.87 -43.88 24.02
N ILE A 6 36.95 -44.40 23.21
CA ILE A 6 36.89 -45.84 22.88
C ILE A 6 37.83 -46.19 21.71
N PHE A 7 38.04 -45.26 20.77
CA PHE A 7 39.00 -45.43 19.67
C PHE A 7 40.45 -45.50 20.18
N GLN A 8 40.80 -44.76 21.24
CA GLN A 8 42.14 -44.80 21.82
C GLN A 8 42.49 -46.18 22.36
N TYR A 9 41.60 -46.86 23.10
CA TYR A 9 41.94 -48.18 23.66
C TYR A 9 42.05 -49.29 22.60
N GLY A 10 41.32 -49.18 21.49
CA GLY A 10 41.43 -50.15 20.38
C GLY A 10 42.74 -50.02 19.62
N LEU A 11 43.12 -48.79 19.26
CA LEU A 11 44.38 -48.50 18.54
C LEU A 11 45.61 -48.75 19.42
N VAL A 12 45.55 -48.36 20.70
CA VAL A 12 46.59 -48.66 21.69
C VAL A 12 46.69 -50.16 21.92
N GLY A 13 45.58 -50.90 21.98
CA GLY A 13 45.60 -52.36 22.09
C GLY A 13 46.29 -53.03 20.90
N THR A 14 45.95 -52.63 19.67
CA THR A 14 46.61 -53.15 18.46
C THR A 14 48.09 -52.79 18.42
N PHE A 15 48.44 -51.56 18.80
CA PHE A 15 49.83 -51.11 18.86
C PHE A 15 50.62 -51.89 19.91
N VAL A 16 50.06 -52.15 21.10
CA VAL A 16 50.73 -52.93 22.15
C VAL A 16 50.92 -54.39 21.74
N VAL A 17 49.95 -55.01 21.04
CA VAL A 17 50.09 -56.39 20.56
C VAL A 17 51.11 -56.46 19.43
N LEU A 18 51.07 -55.56 18.44
CA LEU A 18 52.04 -55.49 17.34
C LEU A 18 53.45 -55.16 17.85
N LEU A 19 53.58 -54.26 18.82
CA LEU A 19 54.85 -53.92 19.45
C LEU A 19 55.35 -55.10 20.29
N GLY A 20 54.47 -55.83 20.99
CA GLY A 20 54.81 -57.01 21.77
C GLY A 20 55.28 -58.17 20.89
N THR A 21 54.60 -58.44 19.76
CA THR A 21 55.04 -59.45 18.80
C THR A 21 56.30 -59.03 18.06
N PHE A 22 56.42 -57.76 17.66
CA PHE A 22 57.64 -57.22 17.06
C PHE A 22 58.84 -57.29 18.02
N LEU A 23 58.66 -56.95 19.30
CA LEU A 23 59.69 -57.08 20.33
C LEU A 23 60.05 -58.55 20.59
N LEU A 24 59.09 -59.47 20.56
CA LEU A 24 59.36 -60.91 20.67
C LEU A 24 60.16 -61.44 19.48
N VAL A 25 59.87 -60.99 18.25
CA VAL A 25 60.63 -61.34 17.03
C VAL A 25 62.03 -60.70 17.06
N MET A 26 62.14 -59.44 17.47
CA MET A 26 63.43 -58.77 17.65
C MET A 26 64.26 -59.41 18.77
N LEU A 27 63.62 -59.88 19.84
CA LEU A 27 64.29 -60.66 20.89
C LEU A 27 64.70 -62.05 20.39
N SER A 28 63.92 -62.71 19.53
CA SER A 28 64.34 -63.99 18.93
C SER A 28 65.52 -63.81 17.96
N GLU A 29 65.52 -62.77 17.10
CA GLU A 29 66.63 -62.47 16.18
C GLU A 29 67.89 -61.97 16.93
N SER A 30 67.74 -61.16 17.98
CA SER A 30 68.89 -60.69 18.78
C SER A 30 69.49 -61.78 19.66
N VAL A 31 68.72 -62.82 20.01
CA VAL A 31 69.26 -64.01 20.69
C VAL A 31 70.01 -64.93 19.71
N GLU A 32 69.63 -65.01 18.42
CA GLU A 32 70.39 -65.78 17.41
C GLU A 32 71.81 -65.25 17.19
N GLY A 33 72.03 -63.95 17.33
CA GLY A 33 73.35 -63.31 17.23
C GLY A 33 74.31 -63.60 18.40
N TYR A 34 73.79 -64.04 19.56
CA TYR A 34 74.61 -64.28 20.76
C TYR A 34 74.54 -65.71 21.32
N ALA A 35 73.55 -66.52 20.93
CA ALA A 35 73.34 -67.86 21.48
C ALA A 35 73.80 -69.03 20.57
N SER A 36 74.32 -68.75 19.38
CA SER A 36 74.80 -69.78 18.45
C SER A 36 76.08 -70.52 18.89
N PRO A 37 76.97 -70.01 19.79
CA PRO A 37 78.09 -70.81 20.28
C PRO A 37 77.83 -71.53 21.62
N LEU A 38 76.80 -71.17 22.40
CA LEU A 38 76.76 -71.59 23.81
C LEU A 38 75.82 -72.74 24.16
N PHE A 39 74.77 -73.05 23.39
CA PHE A 39 73.77 -74.05 23.82
C PHE A 39 73.21 -75.04 22.79
N GLY A 40 73.68 -75.09 21.53
CA GLY A 40 73.42 -76.21 20.61
C GLY A 40 71.94 -76.64 20.50
N LEU A 41 71.01 -75.70 20.38
CA LEU A 41 69.57 -75.95 20.30
C LEU A 41 68.99 -75.32 19.03
N ASP A 42 69.12 -76.02 17.92
CA ASP A 42 68.73 -75.55 16.57
C ASP A 42 67.24 -75.79 16.24
N ALA A 43 66.43 -76.28 17.18
CA ALA A 43 65.06 -76.77 16.90
C ALA A 43 63.93 -76.28 17.82
N LYS A 44 64.19 -75.36 18.76
CA LYS A 44 63.16 -74.82 19.68
C LYS A 44 62.68 -73.40 19.34
N ASN A 45 63.41 -72.66 18.51
CA ASN A 45 63.03 -71.30 18.12
C ASN A 45 61.80 -71.33 17.21
N ASP A 46 61.79 -72.17 16.17
CA ASP A 46 60.66 -72.28 15.24
C ASP A 46 59.33 -72.58 15.92
N THR A 47 59.30 -73.44 16.94
CA THR A 47 58.06 -73.79 17.64
C THR A 47 57.53 -72.63 18.49
N LEU A 48 58.42 -71.86 19.13
CA LEU A 48 58.07 -70.67 19.92
C LEU A 48 57.62 -69.50 19.02
N THR A 49 58.30 -69.29 17.90
CA THR A 49 57.93 -68.29 16.89
C THR A 49 56.58 -68.66 16.24
N PHE A 50 56.36 -69.94 15.93
CA PHE A 50 55.10 -70.44 15.39
C PHE A 50 53.94 -70.34 16.41
N LEU A 51 54.18 -70.65 17.69
CA LEU A 51 53.21 -70.45 18.77
C LEU A 51 52.90 -68.96 19.00
N GLY A 52 53.91 -68.09 18.93
CA GLY A 52 53.75 -66.64 19.07
C GLY A 52 52.95 -66.01 17.92
N ILE A 53 53.26 -66.40 16.68
CA ILE A 53 52.51 -65.98 15.47
C ILE A 53 51.08 -66.55 15.51
N GLY A 54 50.92 -67.81 15.91
CA GLY A 54 49.61 -68.45 16.05
C GLY A 54 48.72 -67.77 17.10
N LEU A 55 49.26 -67.52 18.30
CA LEU A 55 48.55 -66.82 19.38
C LEU A 55 48.26 -65.35 19.02
N GLY A 56 49.20 -64.66 18.37
CA GLY A 56 49.00 -63.30 17.86
C GLY A 56 47.90 -63.23 16.80
N GLY A 57 47.86 -64.19 15.88
CA GLY A 57 46.80 -64.31 14.88
C GLY A 57 45.42 -64.55 15.50
N VAL A 58 45.33 -65.41 16.52
CA VAL A 58 44.09 -65.67 17.28
C VAL A 58 43.62 -64.42 18.02
N LEU A 59 44.53 -63.66 18.63
CA LEU A 59 44.24 -62.39 19.31
C LEU A 59 43.71 -61.33 18.33
N LEU A 60 44.34 -61.17 17.16
CA LEU A 60 43.89 -60.25 16.12
C LEU A 60 42.51 -60.66 15.58
N ALA A 61 42.28 -61.96 15.36
CA ALA A 61 40.98 -62.47 14.94
C ALA A 61 39.88 -62.21 15.99
N LEU A 62 40.18 -62.41 17.28
CA LEU A 62 39.27 -62.09 18.38
C LEU A 62 38.98 -60.59 18.46
N GLN A 63 39.98 -59.74 18.27
CA GLN A 63 39.81 -58.29 18.28
C GLN A 63 38.97 -57.80 17.10
N ALA A 64 39.18 -58.35 15.90
CA ALA A 64 38.36 -58.09 14.71
C ALA A 64 36.90 -58.55 14.90
N LEU A 65 36.70 -59.70 15.54
CA LEU A 65 35.36 -60.21 15.84
C LEU A 65 34.64 -59.35 16.90
N MET A 66 35.36 -58.87 17.91
CA MET A 66 34.84 -57.92 18.90
C MET A 66 34.53 -56.55 18.29
N SER A 67 35.38 -56.02 17.41
CA SER A 67 35.14 -54.72 16.75
C SER A 67 33.94 -54.80 15.80
N TYR A 68 33.79 -55.90 15.05
CA TYR A 68 32.61 -56.14 14.22
C TYR A 68 31.32 -56.23 15.04
N ARG A 69 31.32 -56.99 16.15
CA ARG A 69 30.16 -57.04 17.06
C ARG A 69 29.80 -55.68 17.64
N ARG A 70 30.79 -54.86 17.99
CA ARG A 70 30.56 -53.49 18.48
C ARG A 70 30.02 -52.57 17.39
N ALA A 71 30.56 -52.65 16.17
CA ALA A 71 30.06 -51.87 15.03
C ALA A 71 28.59 -52.20 14.75
N LYS A 72 28.22 -53.49 14.76
CA LYS A 72 26.84 -53.92 14.60
C LYS A 72 25.92 -53.45 15.73
N ALA A 73 26.36 -53.54 16.99
CA ALA A 73 25.61 -53.01 18.13
C ALA A 73 25.43 -51.47 18.08
N LEU A 74 26.43 -50.75 17.56
CA LEU A 74 26.34 -49.30 17.33
C LEU A 74 25.37 -48.97 16.20
N GLU A 75 25.35 -49.75 15.13
CA GLU A 75 24.39 -49.61 14.04
C GLU A 75 22.96 -49.89 14.51
N ASP A 76 22.74 -50.96 15.28
CA ASP A 76 21.44 -51.29 15.86
C ASP A 76 20.95 -50.19 16.83
N THR A 77 21.85 -49.63 17.65
CA THR A 77 21.52 -48.51 18.55
C THR A 77 21.27 -47.20 17.79
N ALA A 78 22.03 -46.91 16.72
CA ALA A 78 21.77 -45.76 15.85
C ALA A 78 20.43 -45.89 15.12
N ASN A 79 20.11 -47.09 14.61
CA ASN A 79 18.85 -47.37 13.93
C ASN A 79 17.65 -47.27 14.88
N THR A 80 17.77 -47.76 16.11
CA THR A 80 16.72 -47.62 17.13
C THR A 80 16.55 -46.17 17.59
N GLN A 81 17.63 -45.40 17.72
CA GLN A 81 17.56 -43.95 18.01
C GLN A 81 16.95 -43.17 16.85
N ALA A 82 17.30 -43.49 15.60
CA ALA A 82 16.70 -42.87 14.42
C ALA A 82 15.20 -43.19 14.32
N ALA A 83 14.81 -44.43 14.61
CA ALA A 83 13.41 -44.84 14.67
C ALA A 83 12.65 -44.11 15.80
N ALA A 84 13.24 -43.99 16.99
CA ALA A 84 12.64 -43.24 18.11
C ALA A 84 12.50 -41.75 17.81
N ALA A 85 13.52 -41.13 17.20
CA ALA A 85 13.48 -39.72 16.79
C ALA A 85 12.40 -39.48 15.71
N LYS A 86 12.26 -40.39 14.75
CA LYS A 86 11.20 -40.33 13.75
C LYS A 86 9.81 -40.46 14.38
N ALA A 87 9.60 -41.43 15.27
CA ALA A 87 8.34 -41.60 15.99
C ALA A 87 7.97 -40.37 16.83
N GLN A 88 8.96 -39.73 17.47
CA GLN A 88 8.75 -38.49 18.22
C GLN A 88 8.41 -37.30 17.31
N ALA A 89 9.06 -37.20 16.15
CA ALA A 89 8.74 -36.17 15.15
C ALA A 89 7.30 -36.35 14.60
N ASP A 90 6.91 -37.59 14.31
CA ASP A 90 5.56 -37.93 13.84
C ASP A 90 4.51 -37.60 14.90
N ALA A 91 4.74 -37.98 16.17
CA ALA A 91 3.84 -37.65 17.29
C ALA A 91 3.72 -36.12 17.52
N THR A 92 4.83 -35.39 17.43
CA THR A 92 4.83 -33.92 17.56
C THR A 92 4.03 -33.29 16.42
N ARG A 93 4.15 -33.82 15.21
CA ARG A 93 3.40 -33.33 14.04
C ARG A 93 1.90 -33.62 14.16
N GLU A 94 1.51 -34.79 14.68
CA GLU A 94 0.11 -35.10 14.95
C GLU A 94 -0.46 -34.19 16.05
N GLN A 95 0.29 -33.96 17.12
CA GLN A 95 -0.12 -33.03 18.17
C GLN A 95 -0.28 -31.60 17.64
N ALA A 96 0.65 -31.12 16.81
CA ALA A 96 0.53 -29.81 16.17
C ALA A 96 -0.71 -29.69 15.29
N LYS A 97 -1.05 -30.75 14.53
CA LYS A 97 -2.30 -30.80 13.74
C LYS A 97 -3.54 -30.79 14.63
N ALA A 98 -3.54 -31.55 15.73
CA ALA A 98 -4.66 -31.59 16.67
C ALA A 98 -4.90 -30.22 17.31
N ASN A 99 -3.83 -29.59 17.79
CA ASN A 99 -3.88 -28.25 18.38
C ASN A 99 -4.40 -27.22 17.36
N HIS A 100 -3.89 -27.25 16.12
CA HIS A 100 -4.35 -26.37 15.06
C HIS A 100 -5.86 -26.52 14.78
N ASN A 101 -6.35 -27.76 14.72
CA ASN A 101 -7.78 -28.04 14.53
C ASN A 101 -8.62 -27.53 15.71
N THR A 102 -8.14 -27.67 16.94
CA THR A 102 -8.81 -27.14 18.13
C THR A 102 -8.86 -25.62 18.12
N GLU A 103 -7.76 -24.95 17.79
CA GLU A 103 -7.70 -23.47 17.67
C GLU A 103 -8.63 -22.96 16.57
N GLN A 104 -8.70 -23.65 15.43
CA GLN A 104 -9.64 -23.33 14.36
C GLN A 104 -11.10 -23.48 14.83
N GLY A 105 -11.42 -24.57 15.52
CA GLY A 105 -12.77 -24.79 16.08
C GLY A 105 -13.17 -23.70 17.10
N GLN A 106 -12.25 -23.32 17.98
CA GLN A 106 -12.48 -22.22 18.95
C GLN A 106 -12.68 -20.87 18.25
N ARG A 107 -11.90 -20.57 17.21
CA ARG A 107 -12.09 -19.34 16.41
C ARG A 107 -13.44 -19.31 15.71
N GLN A 108 -13.87 -20.43 15.13
CA GLN A 108 -15.19 -20.53 14.50
C GLN A 108 -16.33 -20.31 15.50
N GLU A 109 -16.23 -20.85 16.72
CA GLU A 109 -17.24 -20.63 17.76
C GLU A 109 -17.27 -19.17 18.24
N ARG A 110 -16.12 -18.53 18.47
CA ARG A 110 -16.04 -17.08 18.79
C ARG A 110 -16.66 -16.23 17.68
N LEU A 111 -16.35 -16.53 16.43
CA LEU A 111 -16.93 -15.83 15.27
C LEU A 111 -18.46 -15.95 15.25
N LYS A 112 -18.98 -17.17 15.45
CA LYS A 112 -20.41 -17.43 15.51
C LYS A 112 -21.08 -16.66 16.66
N ASN A 113 -20.53 -16.72 17.86
CA ASN A 113 -21.06 -16.01 19.03
C ASN A 113 -21.07 -14.49 18.80
N ALA A 114 -20.02 -13.94 18.20
CA ALA A 114 -19.94 -12.52 17.89
C ALA A 114 -21.04 -12.09 16.89
N ILE A 115 -21.32 -12.91 15.88
CA ILE A 115 -22.41 -12.67 14.91
C ILE A 115 -23.77 -12.75 15.60
N GLU A 116 -23.99 -13.73 16.48
CA GLU A 116 -25.23 -13.84 17.26
C GLU A 116 -25.44 -12.61 18.15
N HIS A 117 -24.37 -12.11 18.79
CA HIS A 117 -24.39 -10.88 19.59
C HIS A 117 -24.75 -9.64 18.76
N LEU A 118 -24.24 -9.50 17.52
CA LEU A 118 -24.63 -8.40 16.62
C LEU A 118 -26.11 -8.41 16.26
N GLY A 119 -26.76 -9.59 16.23
CA GLY A 119 -28.18 -9.73 16.00
C GLY A 119 -29.07 -9.40 17.20
N HIS A 120 -28.49 -9.13 18.36
CA HIS A 120 -29.22 -8.98 19.61
C HIS A 120 -29.97 -7.63 19.71
N ALA A 121 -31.08 -7.59 20.46
CA ALA A 121 -31.91 -6.38 20.61
C ALA A 121 -31.25 -5.26 21.45
N SER A 122 -30.38 -5.64 22.39
CA SER A 122 -29.64 -4.70 23.25
C SER A 122 -28.39 -4.14 22.59
N ASP A 123 -28.27 -2.81 22.54
CA ASP A 123 -27.12 -2.06 22.01
C ASP A 123 -25.79 -2.50 22.64
N SER A 124 -25.76 -2.72 23.96
CA SER A 124 -24.55 -3.15 24.68
C SER A 124 -24.07 -4.54 24.24
N VAL A 125 -25.00 -5.45 23.94
CA VAL A 125 -24.66 -6.81 23.48
C VAL A 125 -24.13 -6.76 22.05
N ARG A 126 -24.72 -5.93 21.19
CA ARG A 126 -24.22 -5.73 19.82
C ARG A 126 -22.83 -5.14 19.82
N LEU A 127 -22.56 -4.14 20.66
CA LEU A 127 -21.20 -3.62 20.87
C LEU A 127 -20.25 -4.74 21.30
N GLY A 128 -20.64 -5.58 22.28
CA GLY A 128 -19.84 -6.73 22.71
C GLY A 128 -19.48 -7.67 21.56
N GLY A 129 -20.45 -8.00 20.70
CA GLY A 129 -20.20 -8.78 19.48
C GLY A 129 -19.26 -8.08 18.50
N ALA A 130 -19.39 -6.76 18.33
CA ALA A 130 -18.50 -6.00 17.47
C ALA A 130 -17.04 -5.99 17.99
N TYR A 131 -16.85 -5.82 19.31
CA TYR A 131 -15.54 -5.91 19.95
C TYR A 131 -14.93 -7.31 19.78
N GLU A 132 -15.74 -8.36 19.89
CA GLU A 132 -15.27 -9.73 19.71
C GLU A 132 -14.79 -9.98 18.27
N LEU A 133 -15.52 -9.49 17.26
CA LEU A 133 -15.08 -9.55 15.85
C LEU A 133 -13.79 -8.77 15.61
N PHE A 134 -13.64 -7.60 16.23
CA PHE A 134 -12.41 -6.83 16.10
C PHE A 134 -11.22 -7.58 16.70
N HIS A 135 -11.35 -8.12 17.91
CA HIS A 135 -10.26 -8.88 18.52
C HIS A 135 -9.93 -10.14 17.72
N LEU A 136 -10.92 -10.82 17.14
CA LEU A 136 -10.66 -11.91 16.21
C LEU A 136 -9.87 -11.46 14.98
N ALA A 137 -10.13 -10.25 14.47
CA ALA A 137 -9.39 -9.71 13.33
C ALA A 137 -7.96 -9.30 13.73
N ASP A 138 -7.78 -8.74 14.92
CA ASP A 138 -6.48 -8.36 15.49
C ASP A 138 -5.60 -9.59 15.76
N ASP A 139 -6.19 -10.67 16.31
CA ASP A 139 -5.56 -11.98 16.55
C ASP A 139 -5.16 -12.70 15.25
N THR A 140 -5.62 -12.24 14.08
CA THR A 140 -5.42 -12.91 12.79
C THR A 140 -4.29 -12.26 12.00
N GLU A 141 -3.24 -12.99 11.65
CA GLU A 141 -2.09 -12.42 10.92
C GLU A 141 -2.40 -12.14 9.44
N GLU A 142 -3.18 -13.01 8.79
CA GLU A 142 -3.47 -12.90 7.36
C GLU A 142 -4.54 -11.84 7.07
N LEU A 143 -4.18 -10.77 6.34
CA LEU A 143 -5.10 -9.70 5.94
C LEU A 143 -6.36 -10.22 5.24
N GLN A 144 -6.24 -11.26 4.42
CA GLN A 144 -7.37 -11.86 3.69
C GLN A 144 -8.43 -12.46 4.63
N GLN A 145 -8.01 -12.94 5.81
CA GLN A 145 -8.91 -13.50 6.81
C GLN A 145 -9.54 -12.42 7.71
N ARG A 146 -9.01 -11.19 7.72
CA ARG A 146 -9.59 -10.05 8.43
C ARG A 146 -10.77 -9.40 7.68
N GLN A 147 -10.73 -9.42 6.34
CA GLN A 147 -11.74 -8.78 5.49
C GLN A 147 -13.18 -9.26 5.79
N PRO A 148 -13.48 -10.56 5.96
CA PRO A 148 -14.83 -11.02 6.29
C PRO A 148 -15.36 -10.43 7.60
N MET A 149 -14.50 -10.24 8.61
CA MET A 149 -14.91 -9.68 9.90
C MET A 149 -15.28 -8.20 9.77
N LEU A 150 -14.47 -7.42 9.05
CA LEU A 150 -14.79 -6.05 8.70
C LEU A 150 -16.08 -5.96 7.86
N ASP A 151 -16.26 -6.86 6.90
CA ASP A 151 -17.46 -6.89 6.06
C ASP A 151 -18.72 -7.12 6.89
N ILE A 152 -18.69 -8.03 7.87
CA ILE A 152 -19.80 -8.27 8.80
C ILE A 152 -20.13 -7.00 9.61
N LEU A 153 -19.11 -6.31 10.14
CA LEU A 153 -19.28 -5.07 10.90
C LEU A 153 -19.85 -3.94 10.03
N CYS A 154 -19.37 -3.80 8.80
CA CYS A 154 -19.90 -2.87 7.82
C CYS A 154 -21.33 -3.22 7.40
N VAL A 155 -21.68 -4.51 7.23
CA VAL A 155 -23.06 -4.98 7.00
C VAL A 155 -23.95 -4.57 8.17
N HIS A 156 -23.50 -4.79 9.41
CA HIS A 156 -24.24 -4.41 10.61
C HIS A 156 -24.53 -2.90 10.65
N LEU A 157 -23.52 -2.06 10.37
CA LEU A 157 -23.68 -0.61 10.24
C LEU A 157 -24.74 -0.25 9.19
N ARG A 158 -24.65 -0.82 7.98
CA ARG A 158 -25.59 -0.53 6.89
C ARG A 158 -27.01 -1.01 7.21
N GLN A 159 -27.16 -2.21 7.76
CA GLN A 159 -28.47 -2.76 8.12
C GLN A 159 -29.13 -2.00 9.27
N THR A 160 -28.36 -1.63 10.28
CA THR A 160 -28.87 -0.90 11.44
C THR A 160 -29.28 0.51 11.05
N THR A 161 -28.41 1.24 10.36
CA THR A 161 -28.66 2.63 9.95
C THR A 161 -29.65 2.74 8.77
N GLY A 162 -29.81 1.66 8.00
CA GLY A 162 -30.74 1.59 6.87
C GLY A 162 -32.21 1.46 7.28
N LYS A 163 -32.52 1.06 8.51
CA LYS A 163 -33.90 0.93 9.01
C LYS A 163 -34.59 2.29 9.09
N ASP A 164 -35.82 2.38 8.57
CA ASP A 164 -36.61 3.62 8.63
C ASP A 164 -36.85 4.10 10.06
N GLU A 165 -37.06 3.17 11.00
CA GLU A 165 -37.20 3.48 12.42
C GLU A 165 -35.93 4.14 12.97
N TYR A 166 -34.75 3.61 12.63
CA TYR A 166 -33.48 4.20 13.04
C TYR A 166 -33.34 5.62 12.48
N ARG A 167 -33.62 5.82 11.19
CA ARG A 167 -33.52 7.15 10.53
C ARG A 167 -34.44 8.19 11.17
N LYS A 168 -35.65 7.79 11.58
CA LYS A 168 -36.59 8.67 12.29
C LYS A 168 -36.11 9.03 13.69
N LYS A 169 -35.50 8.07 14.40
CA LYS A 169 -34.97 8.27 15.76
C LYS A 169 -33.65 9.05 15.78
N HIS A 170 -32.85 8.90 14.73
CA HIS A 170 -31.49 9.43 14.60
C HIS A 170 -31.30 10.27 13.32
N PRO A 171 -32.05 11.39 13.16
CA PRO A 171 -32.03 12.15 11.91
C PRO A 171 -30.73 12.93 11.69
N SER A 172 -30.07 13.36 12.78
CA SER A 172 -28.93 14.30 12.74
C SER A 172 -27.71 13.88 13.55
N LYS A 173 -27.77 12.77 14.28
CA LYS A 173 -26.65 12.17 15.02
C LYS A 173 -26.86 10.65 15.08
N PRO A 174 -25.83 9.81 14.89
CA PRO A 174 -25.94 8.37 15.12
C PRO A 174 -26.32 8.03 16.57
N SER A 175 -26.77 6.80 16.80
CA SER A 175 -26.86 6.25 18.16
C SER A 175 -25.48 6.12 18.80
N GLU A 176 -25.42 6.03 20.13
CA GLU A 176 -24.16 5.85 20.85
C GLU A 176 -23.47 4.52 20.47
N GLU A 177 -24.23 3.46 20.17
CA GLU A 177 -23.69 2.22 19.60
C GLU A 177 -22.99 2.49 18.28
N ILE A 178 -23.67 3.12 17.33
CA ILE A 178 -23.13 3.35 15.98
C ILE A 178 -21.93 4.27 16.05
N GLN A 179 -21.97 5.33 16.87
CA GLN A 179 -20.83 6.22 17.06
C GLN A 179 -19.64 5.48 17.68
N SER A 180 -19.86 4.67 18.71
CA SER A 180 -18.80 3.88 19.34
C SER A 180 -18.17 2.91 18.35
N LEU A 181 -18.99 2.26 17.52
CA LEU A 181 -18.53 1.35 16.49
C LEU A 181 -17.69 2.08 15.43
N LEU A 182 -18.15 3.22 14.91
CA LEU A 182 -17.39 4.02 13.94
C LEU A 182 -16.03 4.45 14.50
N THR A 183 -16.02 5.01 15.71
CA THR A 183 -14.80 5.47 16.38
C THR A 183 -13.80 4.33 16.56
N PHE A 184 -14.29 3.18 17.00
CA PHE A 184 -13.44 2.01 17.24
C PHE A 184 -12.88 1.39 15.95
N LEU A 185 -13.71 1.26 14.91
CA LEU A 185 -13.29 0.62 13.66
C LEU A 185 -12.32 1.46 12.83
N PHE A 186 -12.47 2.79 12.87
CA PHE A 186 -11.77 3.69 11.96
C PHE A 186 -10.78 4.60 12.67
N VAL A 187 -10.42 4.35 13.93
CA VAL A 187 -9.39 5.14 14.60
C VAL A 187 -8.04 4.99 13.87
N GLN A 188 -7.31 6.10 13.73
CA GLN A 188 -6.02 6.12 13.03
C GLN A 188 -4.93 5.25 13.68
N GLU A 189 -4.98 5.05 14.99
CA GLU A 189 -3.97 4.29 15.75
C GLU A 189 -4.11 2.77 15.56
N HIS A 190 -5.31 2.30 15.18
CA HIS A 190 -5.55 0.89 14.92
C HIS A 190 -5.18 0.52 13.48
N GLU A 191 -4.20 -0.37 13.36
CA GLU A 191 -3.74 -0.89 12.07
C GLU A 191 -4.51 -2.15 11.63
N VAL A 192 -5.44 -2.64 12.46
CA VAL A 192 -6.16 -3.92 12.27
C VAL A 192 -6.77 -4.04 10.88
N PHE A 193 -7.46 -2.99 10.44
CA PHE A 193 -8.15 -2.94 9.14
C PHE A 193 -7.43 -2.09 8.08
N LYS A 194 -6.14 -1.77 8.28
CA LYS A 194 -5.37 -1.02 7.29
C LYS A 194 -5.36 -1.74 5.95
N GLY A 195 -5.68 -1.01 4.88
CA GLY A 195 -5.62 -1.52 3.51
C GLY A 195 -6.74 -2.49 3.15
N LEU A 196 -7.69 -2.72 4.06
CA LEU A 196 -8.89 -3.50 3.78
C LEU A 196 -9.96 -2.64 3.10
N ARG A 197 -10.88 -3.30 2.40
CA ARG A 197 -11.98 -2.62 1.74
C ARG A 197 -13.05 -2.27 2.76
N ILE A 198 -13.31 -0.97 2.93
CA ILE A 198 -14.39 -0.47 3.78
C ILE A 198 -15.62 -0.20 2.90
N ASN A 199 -16.77 -0.78 3.24
CA ASN A 199 -18.02 -0.58 2.50
C ASN A 199 -19.10 0.03 3.41
N LEU A 200 -19.41 1.29 3.21
CA LEU A 200 -20.43 2.04 3.93
C LEU A 200 -21.50 2.61 2.99
N GLN A 201 -21.67 1.99 1.81
CA GLN A 201 -22.64 2.43 0.80
C GLN A 201 -24.05 2.58 1.38
N GLY A 202 -24.71 3.70 1.09
CA GLY A 202 -26.09 3.96 1.50
C GLY A 202 -26.35 4.02 3.02
N SER A 203 -25.31 3.97 3.85
CA SER A 203 -25.43 4.07 5.30
C SER A 203 -25.97 5.44 5.73
N HIS A 204 -26.66 5.48 6.87
CA HIS A 204 -27.19 6.73 7.43
C HIS A 204 -26.36 7.20 8.62
N LEU A 205 -25.37 8.04 8.35
CA LEU A 205 -24.33 8.50 9.27
C LEU A 205 -24.35 10.03 9.44
N ASN A 206 -25.53 10.65 9.33
CA ASN A 206 -25.68 12.09 9.58
C ASN A 206 -25.17 12.45 10.97
N GLY A 207 -24.32 13.49 11.04
CA GLY A 207 -23.71 13.96 12.28
C GLY A 207 -22.74 12.99 12.94
N ALA A 208 -22.29 11.94 12.24
CA ALA A 208 -21.27 11.05 12.76
C ALA A 208 -19.94 11.79 12.94
N ASP A 209 -19.28 11.51 14.06
CA ASP A 209 -17.90 11.95 14.29
C ASP A 209 -16.93 10.92 13.72
N LEU A 210 -16.27 11.30 12.64
CA LEU A 210 -15.23 10.58 11.91
C LEU A 210 -13.95 11.44 11.86
N THR A 211 -13.75 12.28 12.87
CA THR A 211 -12.52 13.05 13.04
C THR A 211 -11.33 12.10 13.06
N GLN A 212 -10.32 12.39 12.24
CA GLN A 212 -9.13 11.54 12.09
C GLN A 212 -9.46 10.08 11.70
N ALA A 213 -10.62 9.81 11.12
CA ALA A 213 -10.96 8.45 10.72
C ALA A 213 -10.06 7.95 9.57
N ARG A 214 -9.74 6.66 9.59
CA ARG A 214 -9.03 5.93 8.55
C ARG A 214 -10.05 5.29 7.60
N LEU A 215 -10.20 5.90 6.43
CA LEU A 215 -11.22 5.60 5.42
C LEU A 215 -10.61 5.58 4.00
N GLU A 216 -9.32 5.30 3.85
CA GLU A 216 -8.69 5.14 2.54
C GLU A 216 -9.42 4.08 1.75
N LYS A 217 -9.74 4.39 0.49
CA LYS A 217 -10.48 3.51 -0.43
C LYS A 217 -11.87 3.09 0.09
N ALA A 218 -12.41 3.78 1.10
CA ALA A 218 -13.74 3.48 1.61
C ALA A 218 -14.80 3.83 0.57
N ASP A 219 -15.80 2.96 0.45
CA ASP A 219 -16.95 3.17 -0.42
C ASP A 219 -18.14 3.70 0.38
N LEU A 220 -18.37 4.99 0.26
CA LEU A 220 -19.44 5.79 0.87
C LEU A 220 -20.50 6.19 -0.19
N THR A 221 -20.56 5.48 -1.33
CA THR A 221 -21.48 5.80 -2.43
C THR A 221 -22.92 5.90 -1.91
N GLY A 222 -23.57 7.04 -2.17
CA GLY A 222 -24.96 7.29 -1.75
C GLY A 222 -25.19 7.35 -0.24
N ALA A 223 -24.15 7.40 0.60
CA ALA A 223 -24.31 7.52 2.05
C ALA A 223 -24.93 8.87 2.45
N TYR A 224 -25.66 8.88 3.57
CA TYR A 224 -26.21 10.10 4.18
C TYR A 224 -25.24 10.60 5.25
N LEU A 225 -24.63 11.75 4.98
CA LEU A 225 -23.49 12.30 5.73
C LEU A 225 -23.72 13.77 6.09
N ARG A 226 -24.99 14.18 6.22
CA ARG A 226 -25.34 15.57 6.59
C ARG A 226 -24.74 15.90 7.95
N GLY A 227 -23.94 16.97 8.02
CA GLY A 227 -23.29 17.41 9.25
C GLY A 227 -22.25 16.45 9.83
N ALA A 228 -21.82 15.41 9.10
CA ALA A 228 -20.77 14.51 9.57
C ALA A 228 -19.42 15.25 9.65
N ASN A 229 -18.61 14.90 10.65
CA ASN A 229 -17.29 15.48 10.85
C ASN A 229 -16.21 14.51 10.36
N PHE A 230 -15.53 14.88 9.29
CA PHE A 230 -14.38 14.19 8.68
C PHE A 230 -13.08 15.00 8.83
N SER A 231 -13.02 15.94 9.77
CA SER A 231 -11.81 16.76 9.93
C SER A 231 -10.58 15.88 10.17
N TRP A 232 -9.50 16.15 9.45
CA TRP A 232 -8.26 15.37 9.48
C TRP A 232 -8.37 13.89 9.09
N ALA A 233 -9.50 13.45 8.51
CA ALA A 233 -9.70 12.07 8.09
C ALA A 233 -8.78 11.69 6.92
N TRP A 234 -8.39 10.42 6.86
CA TRP A 234 -7.63 9.81 5.78
C TRP A 234 -8.60 9.13 4.82
N MET A 235 -8.83 9.73 3.66
CA MET A 235 -9.87 9.35 2.70
C MET A 235 -9.31 9.27 1.28
N GLN A 236 -8.01 8.98 1.14
CA GLN A 236 -7.35 8.85 -0.16
C GLN A 236 -8.05 7.76 -0.97
N GLU A 237 -8.35 8.04 -2.23
CA GLU A 237 -9.07 7.15 -3.13
C GLU A 237 -10.48 6.73 -2.64
N ALA A 238 -11.06 7.40 -1.64
CA ALA A 238 -12.41 7.10 -1.17
C ALA A 238 -13.46 7.44 -2.24
N VAL A 239 -14.55 6.67 -2.27
CA VAL A 239 -15.66 6.85 -3.21
C VAL A 239 -16.87 7.41 -2.46
N LEU A 240 -17.18 8.68 -2.67
CA LEU A 240 -18.34 9.38 -2.11
C LEU A 240 -19.38 9.73 -3.17
N ALA A 241 -19.31 9.10 -4.35
CA ALA A 241 -20.19 9.44 -5.47
C ALA A 241 -21.67 9.41 -5.03
N LYS A 242 -22.42 10.46 -5.40
CA LYS A 242 -23.84 10.64 -5.04
C LYS A 242 -24.14 10.69 -3.52
N ALA A 243 -23.13 10.81 -2.65
CA ALA A 243 -23.37 10.97 -1.21
C ALA A 243 -24.09 12.29 -0.90
N HIS A 244 -24.87 12.28 0.18
CA HIS A 244 -25.62 13.44 0.66
C HIS A 244 -24.79 14.18 1.71
N LEU A 245 -24.05 15.20 1.26
CA LEU A 245 -23.03 15.92 2.02
C LEU A 245 -23.47 17.37 2.32
N GLN A 246 -24.63 17.55 2.97
CA GLN A 246 -25.06 18.89 3.38
C GLN A 246 -24.33 19.33 4.65
N SER A 247 -23.49 20.36 4.54
CA SER A 247 -22.68 20.93 5.63
C SER A 247 -21.77 19.95 6.42
N PRO A 248 -21.10 18.95 5.83
CA PRO A 248 -20.08 18.20 6.52
C PRO A 248 -18.83 19.05 6.74
N ASP A 249 -17.98 18.57 7.64
CA ASP A 249 -16.69 19.18 7.95
C ASP A 249 -15.55 18.30 7.46
N PHE A 250 -14.90 18.67 6.37
CA PHE A 250 -13.72 17.99 5.82
C PHE A 250 -12.43 18.76 6.10
N ARG A 251 -12.39 19.69 7.06
CA ARG A 251 -11.18 20.50 7.32
C ARG A 251 -9.92 19.64 7.40
N GLU A 252 -8.91 19.99 6.60
CA GLU A 252 -7.61 19.30 6.55
C GLU A 252 -7.70 17.79 6.23
N ALA A 253 -8.82 17.31 5.70
CA ALA A 253 -8.98 15.92 5.29
C ALA A 253 -8.13 15.59 4.05
N ARG A 254 -7.68 14.34 3.99
CA ARG A 254 -6.90 13.79 2.87
C ARG A 254 -7.81 13.08 1.89
N LEU A 255 -8.14 13.75 0.79
CA LEU A 255 -9.09 13.31 -0.25
C LEU A 255 -8.40 13.15 -1.62
N GLN A 256 -7.08 12.90 -1.63
CA GLN A 256 -6.35 12.72 -2.88
C GLN A 256 -6.94 11.55 -3.67
N LEU A 257 -7.16 11.76 -4.98
CA LEU A 257 -7.78 10.78 -5.88
C LEU A 257 -9.20 10.33 -5.45
N ALA A 258 -9.85 11.01 -4.50
CA ALA A 258 -11.20 10.67 -4.08
C ALA A 258 -12.23 10.98 -5.17
N ARG A 259 -13.34 10.23 -5.18
CA ARG A 259 -14.46 10.40 -6.11
C ARG A 259 -15.66 11.01 -5.42
N LEU A 260 -15.87 12.30 -5.64
CA LEU A 260 -16.96 13.14 -5.12
C LEU A 260 -17.97 13.49 -6.23
N ASP A 261 -18.01 12.72 -7.31
CA ASP A 261 -18.90 12.96 -8.46
C ASP A 261 -20.37 13.02 -8.00
N TRP A 262 -21.13 13.99 -8.53
CA TRP A 262 -22.57 14.13 -8.29
C TRP A 262 -22.97 14.30 -6.81
N THR A 263 -22.06 14.77 -5.97
CA THR A 263 -22.33 15.00 -4.55
C THR A 263 -23.05 16.32 -4.30
N LYS A 264 -23.89 16.34 -3.26
CA LYS A 264 -24.56 17.55 -2.77
C LYS A 264 -23.75 18.12 -1.62
N MET A 265 -22.90 19.11 -1.88
CA MET A 265 -21.88 19.64 -0.95
C MET A 265 -22.08 21.12 -0.60
N GLN A 266 -23.32 21.62 -0.63
CA GLN A 266 -23.59 23.03 -0.33
C GLN A 266 -23.16 23.40 1.09
N GLY A 267 -22.46 24.53 1.21
CA GLY A 267 -21.97 25.04 2.50
C GLY A 267 -20.98 24.13 3.21
N THR A 268 -20.38 23.17 2.51
CA THR A 268 -19.39 22.23 3.10
C THR A 268 -18.13 22.97 3.49
N ASN A 269 -17.53 22.56 4.62
CA ASN A 269 -16.20 23.05 4.99
C ASN A 269 -15.11 22.17 4.37
N LEU A 270 -14.43 22.68 3.35
CA LEU A 270 -13.32 22.04 2.64
C LEU A 270 -11.98 22.77 2.89
N HIS A 271 -11.91 23.59 3.94
CA HIS A 271 -10.72 24.38 4.23
C HIS A 271 -9.48 23.51 4.43
N GLY A 272 -8.39 23.85 3.75
CA GLY A 272 -7.11 23.13 3.85
C GLY A 272 -7.11 21.69 3.33
N THR A 273 -8.19 21.22 2.70
CA THR A 273 -8.29 19.84 2.19
C THR A 273 -7.24 19.49 1.14
N TRP A 274 -6.82 18.23 1.12
CA TRP A 274 -5.88 17.70 0.13
C TRP A 274 -6.67 16.90 -0.91
N MET A 275 -7.00 17.51 -2.04
CA MET A 275 -7.87 16.94 -3.09
C MET A 275 -7.13 16.76 -4.43
N GLN A 276 -5.82 16.53 -4.39
CA GLN A 276 -5.04 16.38 -5.62
C GLN A 276 -5.54 15.18 -6.43
N GLY A 277 -5.84 15.40 -7.71
CA GLY A 277 -6.40 14.40 -8.62
C GLY A 277 -7.80 13.92 -8.27
N ALA A 278 -8.51 14.56 -7.32
CA ALA A 278 -9.88 14.19 -6.98
C ALA A 278 -10.86 14.49 -8.12
N SER A 279 -11.94 13.72 -8.20
CA SER A 279 -13.02 13.95 -9.15
C SER A 279 -14.23 14.56 -8.44
N LEU A 280 -14.66 15.73 -8.88
CA LEU A 280 -15.80 16.51 -8.39
C LEU A 280 -16.77 16.82 -9.54
N VAL A 281 -16.87 15.92 -10.53
CA VAL A 281 -17.70 16.14 -11.72
C VAL A 281 -19.16 16.33 -11.29
N GLN A 282 -19.76 17.44 -11.71
CA GLN A 282 -21.13 17.83 -11.37
C GLN A 282 -21.42 17.90 -9.86
N ALA A 283 -20.40 18.13 -9.03
CA ALA A 283 -20.59 18.39 -7.61
C ALA A 283 -21.27 19.74 -7.37
N GLU A 284 -22.18 19.79 -6.40
CA GLU A 284 -22.89 20.99 -5.98
C GLU A 284 -22.15 21.63 -4.78
N LEU A 285 -21.24 22.57 -5.06
CA LEU A 285 -20.33 23.21 -4.09
C LEU A 285 -20.73 24.66 -3.76
N GLN A 286 -22.00 25.02 -3.92
CA GLN A 286 -22.41 26.41 -3.70
C GLN A 286 -22.23 26.80 -2.23
N GLY A 287 -21.59 27.95 -2.00
CA GLY A 287 -21.27 28.42 -0.65
C GLY A 287 -20.23 27.58 0.10
N ALA A 288 -19.53 26.64 -0.56
CA ALA A 288 -18.52 25.82 0.10
C ALA A 288 -17.28 26.64 0.51
N TYR A 289 -16.68 26.31 1.65
CA TYR A 289 -15.46 26.94 2.14
C TYR A 289 -14.25 26.17 1.65
N LEU A 290 -13.67 26.59 0.53
CA LEU A 290 -12.53 25.92 -0.10
C LEU A 290 -11.19 26.56 0.23
N SER A 291 -11.12 27.61 1.05
CA SER A 291 -9.89 28.35 1.31
C SER A 291 -8.71 27.45 1.68
N GLY A 292 -7.58 27.60 0.99
CA GLY A 292 -6.37 26.79 1.18
C GLY A 292 -6.45 25.34 0.64
N ALA A 293 -7.56 24.93 0.02
CA ALA A 293 -7.70 23.60 -0.56
C ALA A 293 -6.70 23.36 -1.71
N ARG A 294 -6.24 22.11 -1.80
CA ARG A 294 -5.28 21.64 -2.80
C ARG A 294 -5.98 20.83 -3.87
N LEU A 295 -6.32 21.46 -4.99
CA LEU A 295 -7.10 20.90 -6.09
C LEU A 295 -6.24 20.63 -7.34
N GLN A 296 -4.93 20.46 -7.18
CA GLN A 296 -4.07 20.20 -8.33
C GLN A 296 -4.51 18.93 -9.05
N LEU A 297 -4.54 18.95 -10.39
CA LEU A 297 -4.98 17.82 -11.23
C LEU A 297 -6.44 17.37 -10.99
N ALA A 298 -7.22 18.08 -10.17
CA ALA A 298 -8.59 17.68 -9.87
C ALA A 298 -9.53 17.92 -11.06
N ASN A 299 -10.59 17.13 -11.18
CA ASN A 299 -11.61 17.31 -12.20
C ASN A 299 -12.89 17.90 -11.61
N LEU A 300 -13.15 19.18 -11.87
CA LEU A 300 -14.34 19.92 -11.45
C LEU A 300 -15.33 20.13 -12.61
N GLY A 301 -15.31 19.26 -13.63
CA GLY A 301 -16.16 19.37 -14.81
C GLY A 301 -17.64 19.54 -14.44
N SER A 302 -18.26 20.63 -14.90
CA SER A 302 -19.65 21.01 -14.60
C SER A 302 -19.99 21.16 -13.11
N ALA A 303 -18.99 21.33 -12.24
CA ALA A 303 -19.20 21.61 -10.83
C ALA A 303 -19.81 23.01 -10.62
N ARG A 304 -20.55 23.19 -9.53
CA ARG A 304 -21.25 24.45 -9.23
C ARG A 304 -20.64 25.12 -8.00
N LEU A 305 -19.83 26.15 -8.23
CA LEU A 305 -18.98 26.84 -7.25
C LEU A 305 -19.48 28.26 -6.91
N GLN A 306 -20.74 28.58 -7.20
CA GLN A 306 -21.30 29.90 -6.87
C GLN A 306 -21.15 30.20 -5.38
N ALA A 307 -20.65 31.39 -5.05
CA ALA A 307 -20.43 31.81 -3.66
C ALA A 307 -19.45 30.96 -2.84
N ALA A 308 -18.67 30.07 -3.47
CA ALA A 308 -17.62 29.33 -2.76
C ALA A 308 -16.46 30.27 -2.40
N SER A 309 -15.88 30.09 -1.21
CA SER A 309 -14.69 30.83 -0.79
C SER A 309 -13.44 30.16 -1.36
N LEU A 310 -12.73 30.87 -2.25
CA LEU A 310 -11.66 30.32 -3.09
C LEU A 310 -10.28 30.96 -2.81
N ASP A 311 -10.10 31.50 -1.60
CA ASP A 311 -8.84 32.14 -1.21
C ASP A 311 -7.72 31.11 -1.07
N GLN A 312 -6.56 31.38 -1.67
CA GLN A 312 -5.37 30.51 -1.60
C GLN A 312 -5.60 29.07 -2.11
N VAL A 313 -6.63 28.84 -2.93
CA VAL A 313 -6.87 27.53 -3.54
C VAL A 313 -5.84 27.24 -4.63
N GLN A 314 -5.32 26.02 -4.63
CA GLN A 314 -4.30 25.56 -5.57
C GLN A 314 -4.98 24.77 -6.71
N PHE A 315 -5.17 25.42 -7.86
CA PHE A 315 -5.84 24.85 -9.04
C PHE A 315 -4.87 24.38 -10.14
N GLN A 316 -3.58 24.20 -9.84
CA GLN A 316 -2.60 23.84 -10.87
C GLN A 316 -3.03 22.55 -11.56
N GLU A 317 -3.27 22.65 -12.87
CA GLU A 317 -3.66 21.54 -13.72
C GLU A 317 -5.07 20.95 -13.45
N ALA A 318 -5.94 21.66 -12.74
CA ALA A 318 -7.33 21.25 -12.53
C ALA A 318 -8.19 21.48 -13.80
N SER A 319 -9.12 20.57 -14.09
CA SER A 319 -10.15 20.75 -15.13
C SER A 319 -11.39 21.42 -14.55
N LEU A 320 -11.92 22.44 -15.23
CA LEU A 320 -13.12 23.18 -14.83
C LEU A 320 -14.13 23.28 -15.97
N ASP A 321 -14.07 22.34 -16.90
CA ASP A 321 -14.89 22.35 -18.12
C ASP A 321 -16.39 22.39 -17.78
N GLY A 322 -17.06 23.46 -18.19
CA GLY A 322 -18.49 23.69 -17.89
C GLY A 322 -18.80 23.98 -16.41
N ALA A 323 -17.80 24.13 -15.54
CA ALA A 323 -18.02 24.56 -14.17
C ALA A 323 -18.67 25.94 -14.14
N THR A 324 -19.50 26.19 -13.13
CA THR A 324 -20.18 27.48 -12.98
C THR A 324 -19.73 28.14 -11.68
N TRP A 325 -19.37 29.41 -11.75
CA TRP A 325 -18.96 30.21 -10.59
C TRP A 325 -19.56 31.60 -10.70
N SER A 326 -19.79 32.23 -9.57
CA SER A 326 -20.16 33.64 -9.49
C SER A 326 -19.38 34.22 -8.34
N ALA A 327 -18.52 35.19 -8.63
CA ALA A 327 -17.70 35.80 -7.60
C ALA A 327 -18.60 36.53 -6.60
N THR A 328 -18.53 36.15 -5.33
CA THR A 328 -19.20 36.86 -4.24
C THR A 328 -18.29 37.81 -3.49
N ASP A 329 -16.97 37.76 -3.74
CA ASP A 329 -15.97 38.53 -3.00
C ASP A 329 -15.07 39.36 -3.91
N SER A 330 -14.54 40.45 -3.34
CA SER A 330 -13.65 41.46 -3.93
C SER A 330 -12.34 40.94 -4.55
N ASN A 331 -12.11 39.62 -4.53
CA ASN A 331 -10.97 38.90 -5.11
C ASN A 331 -11.28 38.23 -6.47
N ALA A 332 -12.45 38.50 -7.07
CA ALA A 332 -12.90 37.94 -8.34
C ALA A 332 -11.81 37.93 -9.44
N SER A 333 -11.07 39.04 -9.59
CA SER A 333 -9.98 39.21 -10.55
C SER A 333 -8.80 38.27 -10.27
N SER A 334 -8.37 38.15 -9.02
CA SER A 334 -7.29 37.24 -8.62
C SER A 334 -7.65 35.77 -8.83
N PHE A 335 -8.93 35.42 -8.65
CA PHE A 335 -9.43 34.09 -8.91
C PHE A 335 -9.45 33.79 -10.41
N GLU A 336 -10.02 34.70 -11.21
CA GLU A 336 -10.03 34.59 -12.67
C GLU A 336 -8.61 34.47 -13.24
N ASP A 337 -7.66 35.27 -12.75
CA ASP A 337 -6.24 35.20 -13.15
C ASP A 337 -5.57 33.88 -12.76
N ARG A 338 -5.78 33.40 -11.52
CA ARG A 338 -5.25 32.09 -11.08
C ARG A 338 -5.82 30.95 -11.91
N MET A 339 -7.10 31.03 -12.25
CA MET A 339 -7.82 30.06 -13.08
C MET A 339 -7.33 30.11 -14.52
N ARG A 340 -7.18 31.30 -15.11
CA ARG A 340 -6.61 31.51 -16.46
C ARG A 340 -5.21 30.90 -16.55
N ARG A 341 -4.33 31.12 -15.56
CA ARG A 341 -3.00 30.50 -15.50
C ARG A 341 -3.04 28.96 -15.33
N GLY A 342 -4.00 28.44 -14.57
CA GLY A 342 -4.18 27.00 -14.35
C GLY A 342 -4.72 26.24 -15.56
N ILE A 343 -5.81 26.75 -16.16
CA ILE A 343 -6.48 26.20 -17.35
C ILE A 343 -5.55 26.26 -18.57
N TRP A 344 -4.78 27.35 -18.72
CA TRP A 344 -3.82 27.51 -19.82
C TRP A 344 -2.77 26.38 -19.85
N ARG A 345 -2.24 25.97 -18.69
CA ARG A 345 -1.26 24.86 -18.59
C ARG A 345 -1.84 23.49 -18.96
N VAL A 346 -3.08 23.18 -18.52
CA VAL A 346 -3.75 21.89 -18.84
C VAL A 346 -4.00 21.76 -20.33
N ASN A 347 -4.55 22.81 -20.93
CA ASN A 347 -4.92 22.78 -22.33
C ASN A 347 -3.70 22.73 -23.24
N LEU A 348 -2.54 23.23 -22.80
CA LEU A 348 -1.27 23.09 -23.51
C LEU A 348 -0.73 21.64 -23.42
N TYR A 349 -0.69 21.05 -22.22
CA TYR A 349 -0.20 19.67 -22.04
C TYR A 349 -1.09 18.60 -22.68
N ARG A 350 -2.42 18.75 -22.59
CA ARG A 350 -3.39 17.80 -23.19
C ARG A 350 -3.34 17.85 -24.71
N ARG A 351 -3.14 19.03 -25.30
CA ARG A 351 -2.98 19.22 -26.76
C ARG A 351 -1.66 18.67 -27.32
N LEU A 352 -0.64 18.52 -26.48
CA LEU A 352 0.65 17.92 -26.88
C LEU A 352 0.65 16.38 -26.84
N GLN A 353 -0.35 15.73 -26.22
CA GLN A 353 -0.41 14.27 -26.11
C GLN A 353 -1.42 13.58 -27.03
N ASP A 354 -2.52 14.23 -27.43
CA ASP A 354 -3.59 13.61 -28.22
C ASP A 354 -4.10 14.53 -29.35
N ASP A 355 -3.60 14.41 -30.59
CA ASP A 355 -4.45 14.68 -31.77
C ASP A 355 -4.00 13.95 -33.06
N PRO A 356 -4.72 12.89 -33.49
CA PRO A 356 -4.62 12.30 -34.83
C PRO A 356 -5.76 12.68 -35.80
N TYR A 357 -6.70 13.58 -35.45
CA TYR A 357 -7.97 13.77 -36.16
C TYR A 357 -8.44 15.21 -36.37
N GLN A 358 -7.53 16.18 -36.52
CA GLN A 358 -7.76 17.49 -37.15
C GLN A 358 -9.17 18.09 -36.91
N ARG A 359 -9.44 18.55 -35.69
CA ARG A 359 -10.60 19.44 -35.43
C ARG A 359 -10.15 20.81 -34.97
N ASP A 360 -10.91 21.80 -35.45
CA ASP A 360 -10.52 23.19 -35.58
C ASP A 360 -10.07 23.84 -34.25
N PRO A 361 -8.79 24.26 -34.11
CA PRO A 361 -8.19 24.80 -32.88
C PRO A 361 -8.74 26.15 -32.38
N TYR A 362 -9.66 26.80 -33.12
CA TYR A 362 -9.88 28.25 -33.01
C TYR A 362 -11.06 28.69 -32.13
N GLU A 363 -11.99 27.82 -31.71
CA GLU A 363 -13.14 28.25 -30.88
C GLU A 363 -12.79 28.58 -29.41
N ALA A 364 -11.58 28.25 -28.94
CA ALA A 364 -11.17 28.42 -27.54
C ALA A 364 -10.21 29.61 -27.29
N ILE A 365 -9.93 30.40 -28.33
CA ILE A 365 -9.02 31.54 -28.24
C ILE A 365 -9.90 32.81 -28.24
N PHE A 366 -9.53 33.81 -27.42
CA PHE A 366 -10.03 35.19 -27.47
C PHE A 366 -11.28 35.56 -26.64
N ALA A 367 -11.05 35.77 -25.33
CA ALA A 367 -11.89 36.64 -24.50
C ALA A 367 -11.04 37.78 -23.92
N GLY A 368 -10.94 38.88 -24.69
CA GLY A 368 -10.21 40.11 -24.37
C GLY A 368 -8.93 40.22 -25.18
N GLY A 369 -8.90 41.14 -26.16
CA GLY A 369 -7.75 41.34 -27.04
C GLY A 369 -6.44 41.62 -26.29
N LEU A 370 -5.31 41.38 -26.98
CA LEU A 370 -3.95 41.51 -26.43
C LEU A 370 -3.73 42.93 -25.86
N LYS A 371 -3.59 43.06 -24.54
CA LYS A 371 -3.21 44.32 -23.90
C LYS A 371 -1.69 44.42 -23.83
N GLN A 372 -1.18 45.64 -23.72
CA GLN A 372 0.25 45.89 -23.62
C GLN A 372 0.88 45.18 -22.40
N GLU A 373 0.12 45.07 -21.31
CA GLU A 373 0.51 44.38 -20.07
C GLU A 373 0.67 42.86 -20.24
N ASP A 374 -0.12 42.25 -21.15
CA ASP A 374 -0.03 40.83 -21.47
C ASP A 374 1.25 40.51 -22.26
N LEU A 375 1.66 41.41 -23.16
CA LEU A 375 2.93 41.32 -23.88
C LEU A 375 4.13 41.40 -22.96
N ASP A 376 4.06 42.25 -21.95
CA ASP A 376 5.15 42.47 -21.01
C ASP A 376 5.36 41.25 -20.10
N SER A 377 4.28 40.53 -19.79
CA SER A 377 4.30 39.26 -19.05
C SER A 377 4.85 38.10 -19.90
N LEU A 378 4.66 38.14 -21.23
CA LEU A 378 5.11 37.10 -22.17
C LEU A 378 6.61 37.15 -22.45
N VAL A 379 7.24 38.31 -22.27
CA VAL A 379 8.67 38.53 -22.54
C VAL A 379 9.53 38.55 -21.27
N GLU A 380 8.92 38.31 -20.12
CA GLU A 380 9.59 38.31 -18.82
C GLU A 380 10.61 37.16 -18.75
N GLY A 381 11.89 37.51 -18.60
CA GLY A 381 13.01 36.55 -18.57
C GLY A 381 13.76 36.36 -19.90
N LEU A 382 13.34 37.02 -20.99
CA LEU A 382 14.09 37.04 -22.26
C LEU A 382 15.18 38.13 -22.28
N PRO A 383 16.31 37.93 -22.99
CA PRO A 383 17.33 38.97 -23.18
C PRO A 383 16.79 40.22 -23.89
N ASP A 384 17.25 41.41 -23.49
CA ASP A 384 16.72 42.72 -23.94
C ASP A 384 16.65 42.90 -25.47
N GLU A 385 17.62 42.36 -26.22
CA GLU A 385 17.59 42.40 -27.69
C GLU A 385 16.44 41.57 -28.28
N ARG A 386 16.11 40.44 -27.64
CA ARG A 386 15.02 39.54 -28.06
C ARG A 386 13.65 40.04 -27.65
N VAL A 387 13.56 40.69 -26.49
CA VAL A 387 12.35 41.40 -26.05
C VAL A 387 11.97 42.47 -27.08
N LYS A 388 12.96 43.19 -27.63
CA LYS A 388 12.73 44.19 -28.68
C LYS A 388 12.20 43.58 -29.98
N GLU A 389 12.75 42.46 -30.40
CA GLU A 389 12.33 41.76 -31.63
C GLU A 389 10.92 41.16 -31.48
N PHE A 390 10.67 40.45 -30.37
CA PHE A 390 9.38 39.85 -30.05
C PHE A 390 8.26 40.90 -29.91
N ARG A 391 8.54 42.00 -29.19
CA ARG A 391 7.61 43.14 -29.12
C ARG A 391 7.41 43.78 -30.48
N GLY A 392 8.43 43.85 -31.33
CA GLY A 392 8.34 44.41 -32.69
C GLY A 392 7.36 43.66 -33.57
N LYS A 393 7.42 42.31 -33.57
CA LYS A 393 6.54 41.44 -34.36
C LYS A 393 5.09 41.48 -33.86
N LEU A 394 4.84 41.54 -32.55
CA LEU A 394 3.48 41.49 -31.99
C LEU A 394 2.80 42.85 -31.76
N LYS A 395 3.56 43.96 -31.84
CA LYS A 395 3.05 45.34 -31.71
C LYS A 395 1.83 45.67 -32.60
N PRO A 396 1.72 45.20 -33.85
CA PRO A 396 0.59 45.48 -34.72
C PRO A 396 -0.75 44.86 -34.28
N HIS A 397 -0.72 43.96 -33.29
CA HIS A 397 -1.90 43.21 -32.81
C HIS A 397 -2.44 43.71 -31.46
N VAL A 398 -1.72 44.62 -30.79
CA VAL A 398 -2.11 45.23 -29.51
C VAL A 398 -3.32 46.16 -29.68
N GLY A 399 -4.34 45.98 -28.84
CA GLY A 399 -5.51 46.87 -28.80
C GLY A 399 -6.55 46.65 -29.91
N LYS A 400 -6.40 45.63 -30.76
CA LYS A 400 -7.45 45.23 -31.71
C LYS A 400 -8.52 44.39 -30.96
N PRO A 401 -9.83 44.66 -31.17
CA PRO A 401 -10.89 43.95 -30.45
C PRO A 401 -10.97 42.48 -30.90
N ALA A 402 -11.08 41.58 -29.94
CA ALA A 402 -11.44 40.19 -30.16
C ALA A 402 -12.95 40.09 -30.43
N SER A 403 -13.35 39.46 -31.53
CA SER A 403 -14.76 39.22 -31.87
C SER A 403 -15.41 38.28 -30.85
N HIS A 404 -16.62 38.60 -30.39
CA HIS A 404 -17.45 37.66 -29.65
C HIS A 404 -18.85 37.54 -30.28
N GLU A 405 -19.23 36.30 -30.60
CA GLU A 405 -20.48 35.58 -30.27
C GLU A 405 -20.90 34.57 -31.37
N LEU A 406 -21.35 33.39 -30.94
CA LEU A 406 -21.86 32.24 -31.73
C LEU A 406 -23.14 32.62 -32.56
N PRO A 407 -23.78 31.63 -33.20
CA PRO A 407 -23.65 31.21 -34.59
C PRO A 407 -24.53 32.02 -35.58
N GLY A 408 -23.98 32.42 -36.72
CA GLY A 408 -24.73 32.95 -37.87
C GLY A 408 -24.28 34.32 -38.33
N GLY A 409 -23.32 34.33 -39.26
CA GLY A 409 -22.96 35.52 -40.04
C GLY A 409 -21.65 36.17 -39.58
N PHE A 410 -20.63 36.06 -40.44
CA PHE A 410 -19.35 36.77 -40.30
C PHE A 410 -19.57 38.28 -40.35
N THR A 411 -19.22 38.99 -39.27
CA THR A 411 -18.82 40.40 -39.37
C THR A 411 -17.69 40.69 -38.37
N GLY A 412 -16.43 40.81 -38.85
CA GLY A 412 -15.32 41.23 -37.99
C GLY A 412 -13.89 41.03 -38.52
N ALA A 413 -13.35 42.07 -39.17
CA ALA A 413 -11.98 42.59 -39.30
C ALA A 413 -10.71 41.73 -39.49
N TYR A 414 -10.67 40.42 -39.21
CA TYR A 414 -9.58 39.55 -39.66
C TYR A 414 -10.14 38.51 -40.63
N THR A 415 -9.57 38.44 -41.82
CA THR A 415 -9.77 37.30 -42.72
C THR A 415 -9.08 36.07 -42.12
N ALA A 416 -9.58 34.87 -42.43
CA ALA A 416 -8.96 33.62 -41.97
C ALA A 416 -7.45 33.57 -42.29
N GLN A 417 -7.06 34.16 -43.42
CA GLN A 417 -5.68 34.25 -43.86
C GLN A 417 -4.80 35.14 -42.96
N GLU A 418 -5.34 36.24 -42.43
CA GLU A 418 -4.61 37.13 -41.51
C GLU A 418 -4.48 36.53 -40.09
N ALA A 419 -5.39 35.63 -39.71
CA ALA A 419 -5.29 34.87 -38.46
C ALA A 419 -4.25 33.75 -38.54
N GLU A 420 -4.20 33.02 -39.66
CA GLU A 420 -3.17 32.00 -39.91
C GLU A 420 -1.76 32.61 -39.96
N GLN A 421 -1.62 33.79 -40.55
CA GLN A 421 -0.34 34.51 -40.60
C GLN A 421 0.14 34.90 -39.19
N TRP A 422 -0.77 35.31 -38.30
CA TRP A 422 -0.43 35.65 -36.91
C TRP A 422 0.13 34.46 -36.12
N ILE A 423 -0.44 33.27 -36.30
CA ILE A 423 0.03 32.05 -35.64
C ILE A 423 1.43 31.65 -36.14
N ALA A 424 1.66 31.73 -37.46
CA ALA A 424 2.96 31.43 -38.04
C ALA A 424 4.07 32.37 -37.52
N GLU A 425 3.78 33.67 -37.39
CA GLU A 425 4.73 34.66 -36.87
C GLU A 425 5.03 34.46 -35.36
N TYR A 426 4.06 33.97 -34.58
CA TYR A 426 4.26 33.61 -33.17
C TYR A 426 5.11 32.34 -33.01
N ASP A 427 4.82 31.29 -33.78
CA ASP A 427 5.54 30.02 -33.72
C ASP A 427 6.99 30.16 -34.21
N GLU A 428 7.24 30.95 -35.26
CA GLU A 428 8.58 31.28 -35.72
C GLU A 428 9.38 32.00 -34.62
N ALA A 429 8.79 33.03 -34.01
CA ALA A 429 9.41 33.79 -32.92
C ALA A 429 9.72 32.93 -31.68
N MET A 430 8.88 31.95 -31.36
CA MET A 430 9.11 31.00 -30.27
C MET A 430 10.15 29.92 -30.61
N SER A 431 10.23 29.49 -31.87
CA SER A 431 11.24 28.51 -32.32
C SER A 431 12.66 29.10 -32.35
N GLU A 432 12.79 30.37 -32.75
CA GLU A 432 14.06 31.10 -32.75
C GLU A 432 14.52 31.47 -31.33
N ALA A 433 13.58 31.54 -30.37
CA ALA A 433 13.87 31.82 -28.97
C ALA A 433 14.58 30.66 -28.23
N GLY A 434 14.52 29.43 -28.76
CA GLY A 434 15.23 28.26 -28.22
C GLY A 434 14.50 27.61 -27.04
N SER A 435 14.38 26.29 -27.10
CA SER A 435 13.74 25.45 -26.08
C SER A 435 14.34 25.65 -24.69
N VAL A 436 13.47 26.00 -23.74
CA VAL A 436 13.70 25.63 -22.33
C VAL A 436 12.62 24.62 -21.99
N ALA A 437 12.95 23.34 -22.16
CA ALA A 437 12.41 22.27 -21.34
C ALA A 437 13.37 22.06 -20.15
N PRO A 438 12.93 21.56 -18.99
CA PRO A 438 11.65 20.89 -18.72
C PRO A 438 10.65 21.69 -17.85
#